data_AF-A0A1M6VFX7-F1
#
_entry.id   AF-A0A1M6VFX7-F1
#
_cell.length_a   1.000
_cell.length_b   1.000
_cell.length_c   1.000
_cell.angle_alpha   90.00
_cell.angle_beta   90.00
_cell.angle_gamma   90.00
#
_symmetry.space_group_name_H-M   'P 1'
#
loop_
_entity.id
_entity.type
_entity.pdbx_description
1 polymer ?
#
loop_
_entity_poly.entity_id
_entity_poly.type
_entity_poly.pdbx_seq_one_letter_code
_entity_poly.pdbx_strand_id
1 'polypeptide(L)'
;MINLVIMAKCLSSFCVVNHVVKGEFLQGVIAMPARRTLEREKIDSLEKLSNYSEEEIMQFHGFGKNTMMKLKNYMKEQQVSFKNN
;
A
#
# COMPACT_ATOMS: atom_id res chain seq x y z
N MET A 1 44.03 -12.06 1.71
CA MET A 1 42.79 -11.60 2.38
C MET A 1 41.87 -11.10 1.29
N ILE A 2 41.14 -12.05 0.70
CA ILE A 2 40.26 -11.84 -0.44
C ILE A 2 38.96 -11.29 0.14
N ASN A 3 38.67 -10.07 -0.28
CA ASN A 3 37.66 -9.19 0.23
C ASN A 3 36.32 -9.90 0.49
N LEU A 4 35.87 -9.80 1.73
CA LEU A 4 34.58 -10.19 2.27
C LEU A 4 33.46 -9.31 1.68
N VAL A 5 33.26 -9.36 0.36
CA VAL A 5 32.31 -8.46 -0.34
C VAL A 5 31.54 -9.21 -1.41
N ILE A 6 30.92 -10.35 -1.09
CA ILE A 6 29.68 -10.79 -1.78
C ILE A 6 28.77 -11.54 -0.77
N MET A 7 28.51 -10.94 0.39
CA MET A 7 27.30 -11.22 1.17
C MET A 7 26.26 -10.15 0.83
N ALA A 8 25.84 -10.13 -0.44
CA ALA A 8 24.70 -9.35 -0.90
C ALA A 8 23.98 -10.09 -2.04
N LYS A 9 23.83 -11.41 -1.90
CA LYS A 9 22.64 -12.09 -2.43
C LYS A 9 21.58 -12.07 -1.34
N CYS A 10 21.17 -10.86 -0.93
CA CYS A 10 19.87 -10.72 -0.31
C CYS A 10 18.85 -10.97 -1.42
N LEU A 11 18.48 -12.24 -1.53
CA LEU A 11 17.15 -12.74 -1.84
C LEU A 11 16.35 -11.77 -2.71
N SER A 12 16.69 -11.73 -3.99
CA SER A 12 15.73 -11.29 -4.99
C SER A 12 14.60 -12.32 -5.00
N SER A 13 13.66 -12.19 -4.06
CA SER A 13 12.30 -12.66 -4.27
C SER A 13 11.74 -11.78 -5.37
N PHE A 14 12.12 -12.11 -6.60
CA PHE A 14 11.47 -11.60 -7.79
C PHE A 14 10.10 -12.24 -7.79
N CYS A 15 9.17 -11.64 -7.05
CA CYS A 15 7.75 -11.76 -7.37
C CYS A 15 7.54 -10.99 -8.68
N VAL A 16 8.10 -11.49 -9.79
CA VAL A 16 7.65 -11.16 -11.14
C VAL A 16 6.26 -11.75 -11.26
N VAL A 17 5.30 -11.03 -10.71
CA VAL A 17 3.94 -11.09 -11.21
C VAL A 17 3.95 -10.08 -12.33
N ASN A 18 4.06 -10.56 -13.57
CA ASN A 18 3.60 -9.83 -14.75
C ASN A 18 2.08 -9.67 -14.62
N HIS A 19 1.64 -8.87 -13.65
CA HIS A 19 0.28 -8.37 -13.61
C HIS A 19 0.32 -7.08 -14.39
N VAL A 20 -0.38 -7.05 -15.53
CA VAL A 20 -0.79 -5.80 -16.16
C VAL A 20 -1.40 -4.97 -15.03
N VAL A 21 -0.72 -3.90 -14.60
CA VAL A 21 -1.13 -3.09 -13.44
C VAL A 21 -2.42 -2.37 -13.84
N LYS A 22 -3.56 -3.04 -13.68
CA LYS A 22 -4.86 -2.43 -13.80
C LYS A 22 -5.19 -1.81 -12.46
N GLY A 23 -4.92 -0.52 -12.33
CA GLY A 23 -5.17 0.26 -11.12
C GLY A 23 -4.04 1.20 -10.80
N GLU A 24 -4.15 2.44 -11.29
CA GLU A 24 -3.26 3.55 -10.90
C GLU A 24 -3.59 4.12 -9.51
N PHE A 25 -4.68 3.65 -8.90
CA PHE A 25 -5.15 4.13 -7.60
C PHE A 25 -4.06 4.01 -6.53
N LEU A 26 -3.69 5.16 -5.95
CA LEU A 26 -2.65 5.33 -4.94
C LEU A 26 -1.24 4.86 -5.38
N GLN A 27 -0.98 4.81 -6.69
CA GLN A 27 0.37 4.64 -7.22
C GLN A 27 1.29 5.76 -6.72
N GLY A 28 2.47 5.38 -6.24
CA GLY A 28 3.43 6.32 -5.64
C GLY A 28 3.11 6.71 -4.19
N VAL A 29 1.87 6.53 -3.72
CA VAL A 29 1.46 6.84 -2.34
C VAL A 29 1.74 5.66 -1.41
N ILE A 30 1.29 4.46 -1.78
CA ILE A 30 1.44 3.24 -0.97
C ILE A 30 2.06 2.08 -1.77
N ALA A 31 2.62 1.10 -1.05
CA ALA A 31 3.31 -0.03 -1.66
C ALA A 31 2.35 -0.98 -2.41
N MET A 32 2.89 -1.76 -3.36
CA MET A 32 2.12 -2.72 -4.17
C MET A 32 1.27 -3.71 -3.35
N PRO A 33 1.74 -4.29 -2.22
CA PRO A 33 0.92 -5.21 -1.43
C PRO A 33 -0.37 -4.57 -0.89
N ALA A 34 -0.31 -3.30 -0.47
CA ALA A 34 -1.47 -2.56 0.03
C ALA A 34 -2.46 -2.25 -1.09
N ARG A 35 -1.96 -1.78 -2.25
CA ARG A 35 -2.80 -1.53 -3.44
C ARG A 35 -3.55 -2.78 -3.91
N ARG A 36 -2.87 -3.94 -3.94
CA ARG A 36 -3.50 -5.22 -4.30
C ARG A 36 -4.64 -5.59 -3.36
N THR A 37 -4.49 -5.32 -2.06
CA THR A 37 -5.57 -5.56 -1.11
C THR A 37 -6.76 -4.65 -1.41
N LEU A 38 -6.54 -3.35 -1.65
CA LEU A 38 -7.63 -2.42 -2.01
C LEU A 38 -8.35 -2.84 -3.30
N GLU A 39 -7.59 -3.25 -4.33
CA GLU A 39 -8.16 -3.74 -5.60
C GLU A 39 -9.05 -4.97 -5.37
N ARG A 40 -8.62 -5.94 -4.55
CA ARG A 40 -9.41 -7.12 -4.19
C ARG A 40 -10.70 -6.74 -3.44
N GLU A 41 -10.62 -5.78 -2.53
CA GLU A 41 -11.79 -5.24 -1.80
C GLU A 41 -12.61 -4.27 -2.66
N LYS A 42 -12.26 -4.07 -3.94
CA LYS A 42 -12.92 -3.15 -4.90
C LYS A 42 -12.93 -1.68 -4.45
N ILE A 43 -11.93 -1.30 -3.67
CA ILE A 43 -11.67 0.06 -3.20
C ILE A 43 -10.71 0.73 -4.19
N ASP A 44 -11.28 1.49 -5.13
CA ASP A 44 -10.56 2.14 -6.23
C ASP A 44 -10.67 3.68 -6.21
N SER A 45 -11.26 4.26 -5.16
CA SER A 45 -11.44 5.70 -5.00
C SER A 45 -11.31 6.15 -3.54
N LEU A 46 -11.03 7.44 -3.34
CA LEU A 46 -10.99 8.06 -2.01
C LEU A 46 -12.37 8.07 -1.34
N GLU A 47 -13.44 8.22 -2.13
CA GLU A 47 -14.81 8.13 -1.65
C GLU A 47 -15.09 6.74 -1.06
N LYS A 48 -14.72 5.67 -1.77
CA LYS A 48 -14.86 4.30 -1.23
C LYS A 48 -14.04 4.09 0.03
N LEU A 49 -12.80 4.60 0.06
CA LEU A 49 -11.96 4.56 1.28
C LEU A 49 -12.61 5.29 2.46
N SER A 50 -13.28 6.42 2.22
CA SER A 50 -13.93 7.20 3.28
C SER A 50 -15.10 6.48 3.95
N ASN A 51 -15.61 5.40 3.36
CA ASN A 51 -16.63 4.54 3.99
C ASN A 51 -16.06 3.61 5.07
N TYR A 52 -14.74 3.46 5.14
CA TYR A 52 -14.05 2.63 6.12
C TYR A 52 -13.45 3.50 7.23
N SER A 53 -13.36 2.93 8.42
CA SER A 53 -12.56 3.49 9.52
C SER A 53 -11.08 3.17 9.34
N GLU A 54 -10.23 3.94 10.03
CA GLU A 54 -8.80 3.66 10.08
C GLU A 54 -8.50 2.25 10.63
N GLU A 55 -9.28 1.81 11.63
CA GLU A 55 -9.11 0.51 12.26
C GLU A 55 -9.41 -0.64 11.28
N GLU A 56 -10.45 -0.50 10.46
CA GLU A 56 -10.83 -1.47 9.42
C GLU A 56 -9.74 -1.58 8.35
N ILE A 57 -9.24 -0.44 7.84
CA ILE A 57 -8.17 -0.42 6.84
C ILE A 57 -6.86 -0.99 7.42
N MET A 58 -6.57 -0.77 8.71
CA MET A 58 -5.36 -1.29 9.34
C MET A 58 -5.36 -2.82 9.49
N GLN A 59 -6.52 -3.49 9.38
CA GLN A 59 -6.59 -4.96 9.32
C GLN A 59 -6.12 -5.54 7.98
N PHE A 60 -6.05 -4.71 6.93
CA PHE A 60 -5.68 -5.18 5.60
C PHE A 60 -4.19 -5.48 5.48
N HIS A 61 -3.87 -6.56 4.75
CA HIS A 61 -2.49 -6.89 4.45
C HIS A 61 -1.80 -5.74 3.71
N GLY A 62 -0.66 -5.30 4.23
CA GLY A 62 0.12 -4.17 3.69
C GLY A 62 -0.14 -2.82 4.36
N PHE A 63 -1.08 -2.72 5.30
CA PHE A 63 -1.45 -1.48 6.01
C PHE A 63 -0.83 -1.34 7.40
N GLY A 64 0.50 -1.40 7.47
CA GLY A 64 1.23 -1.05 8.69
C GLY A 64 1.28 0.47 8.95
N LYS A 65 1.86 0.88 10.09
CA LYS A 65 1.95 2.29 10.54
C LYS A 65 2.42 3.27 9.45
N ASN A 66 3.47 2.93 8.70
CA ASN A 66 4.01 3.79 7.64
C ASN A 66 3.04 3.93 6.46
N THR A 67 2.40 2.84 6.03
CA THR A 67 1.39 2.86 4.97
C THR A 67 0.20 3.72 5.39
N MET A 68 -0.28 3.53 6.62
CA MET A 68 -1.39 4.33 7.19
C MET A 68 -1.06 5.81 7.26
N MET A 69 0.14 6.18 7.70
CA MET A 69 0.57 7.59 7.74
C MET A 69 0.54 8.23 6.35
N LYS A 70 1.12 7.56 5.33
CA LYS A 70 1.13 8.07 3.95
C LYS A 70 -0.28 8.20 3.39
N LEU A 71 -1.13 7.20 3.64
CA LEU A 71 -2.51 7.22 3.17
C LEU A 71 -3.30 8.36 3.81
N LYS A 72 -3.19 8.55 5.14
CA LYS A 72 -3.87 9.65 5.84
C LYS A 72 -3.42 11.03 5.36
N ASN A 73 -2.12 11.22 5.15
CA ASN A 73 -1.60 12.47 4.61
C ASN A 73 -2.19 12.75 3.22
N TYR A 74 -2.18 11.75 2.34
CA TYR A 74 -2.77 11.87 1.00
C TYR A 74 -4.28 12.17 1.05
N MET A 75 -5.04 11.47 1.89
CA MET A 75 -6.47 11.74 2.05
C MET A 75 -6.73 13.17 2.54
N LYS A 76 -5.94 13.65 3.51
CA LYS A 76 -6.03 15.02 4.04
C LYS A 76 -5.71 16.08 2.98
N GLU A 77 -4.68 15.86 2.16
CA GLU A 77 -4.36 16.75 1.03
C GLU A 77 -5.54 16.87 0.06
N GLN A 78 -6.31 15.80 -0.10
CA GLN A 78 -7.52 15.76 -0.92
C GLN A 78 -8.80 16.14 -0.15
N GLN A 79 -8.69 16.62 1.09
CA GLN A 79 -9.82 16.98 1.96
C GLN A 79 -10.82 15.82 2.21
N VAL A 80 -10.34 14.58 2.18
CA VAL A 80 -11.10 13.37 2.52
C VAL A 80 -10.57 12.80 3.84
N SER A 81 -11.43 12.18 4.63
CA SER A 81 -11.04 11.45 5.83
C SER A 81 -11.67 10.06 5.85
N PHE A 82 -11.15 9.18 6.71
CA PHE A 82 -11.84 7.95 7.05
C PHE A 82 -13.16 8.25 7.75
N LYS A 83 -14.05 7.27 7.74
CA LYS A 83 -15.26 7.26 8.55
C LYS A 83 -14.86 7.34 10.03
N ASN A 84 -15.52 8.19 10.81
CA ASN A 84 -15.42 8.12 12.26
C ASN A 84 -16.09 6.82 12.73
N ASN A 85 -15.36 6.01 13.49
CA ASN A 85 -15.91 4.88 14.24
C ASN A 85 -16.74 5.38 15.43
#